data_AF-A0A0F9KKD4-F1
#
_entry.id   AF-A0A0F9KKD4-F1
#
_cell.length_a   1.000
_cell.length_b   1.000
_cell.length_c   1.000
_cell.angle_alpha   90.00
_cell.angle_beta   90.00
_cell.angle_gamma   90.00
#
_symmetry.space_group_name_H-M   'P 1'
#
loop_
_entity.id
_entity.type
_entity.pdbx_description
1 polymer ?
#
loop_
_entity_poly.entity_id
_entity_poly.type
_entity_poly.pdbx_seq_one_letter_code
_entity_poly.pdbx_strand_id
1 'polypeptide(L)'
;MTIRFKKGDMFAEPVEALVNTVNCVGVMGKGVALVFKNRWPANFKAYKSLCDGNELQPGQMFVFDTKSLFEAEGPRYLVNFPTKAHWRSKSKISYVEDGLDALVSTIREYGIKSIGIPPLGCGNGGLDWAQVKPLIVSKLSGLEGVDIVVFAPRDAADEPEHVHTEFQMTYPRAVLLKGLNELEKFFDGSFDRISLQKVVYFLQALGVEFKLGFARQLHGPYSETLKMAYIALENHGMISGFMTGERQAHVTNSGCAVADEFLSSCDKDSDKIIDKLSKLIQGYESPYGLELLSSVHWLAQHEGHYPVEKIIEEMIGWNEHKRNSFSEDAIRVAYDRLQEDNLLN
;
A
#
# COMPACT_ATOMS: atom_id res chain seq x y z
N MET A 1 -10.23 19.29 12.32
CA MET A 1 -8.85 19.38 11.79
C MET A 1 -8.65 18.14 10.93
N THR A 2 -8.33 18.30 9.65
CA THR A 2 -8.21 17.13 8.76
C THR A 2 -7.09 17.37 7.74
N ILE A 3 -5.83 17.15 8.17
CA ILE A 3 -4.74 16.91 7.22
C ILE A 3 -4.72 15.40 6.97
N ARG A 4 -5.02 14.98 5.74
CA ARG A 4 -4.99 13.58 5.30
C ARG A 4 -3.73 13.37 4.48
N PHE A 5 -2.97 12.34 4.80
CA PHE A 5 -1.89 11.90 3.91
C PHE A 5 -2.45 10.86 2.93
N LYS A 6 -1.95 10.85 1.70
CA LYS A 6 -2.40 9.90 0.67
C LYS A 6 -1.25 9.51 -0.25
N LYS A 7 -1.25 8.28 -0.71
CA LYS A 7 -0.45 7.84 -1.87
C LYS A 7 -1.36 7.68 -3.08
N GLY A 8 -0.84 7.97 -4.27
CA GLY A 8 -1.58 7.81 -5.54
C GLY A 8 -1.60 9.06 -6.41
N ASP A 9 -2.62 9.14 -7.28
CA ASP A 9 -2.77 10.25 -8.22
C ASP A 9 -3.47 11.46 -7.57
N MET A 10 -2.70 12.54 -7.34
CA MET A 10 -3.24 13.78 -6.77
C MET A 10 -4.26 14.47 -7.68
N PHE A 11 -4.23 14.20 -8.98
CA PHE A 11 -5.10 14.87 -9.93
C PHE A 11 -6.52 14.26 -9.99
N ALA A 12 -6.75 13.15 -9.28
CA ALA A 12 -8.06 12.55 -9.10
C ALA A 12 -8.71 12.95 -7.77
N GLU A 13 -8.03 13.74 -6.92
CA GLU A 13 -8.57 14.15 -5.63
C GLU A 13 -9.64 15.24 -5.82
N PRO A 14 -10.86 15.07 -5.26
CA PRO A 14 -11.94 16.05 -5.38
C PRO A 14 -11.72 17.22 -4.43
N VAL A 15 -10.83 18.14 -4.81
CA VAL A 15 -10.47 19.33 -4.02
C VAL A 15 -10.68 20.62 -4.80
N GLU A 16 -10.96 21.70 -4.08
CA GLU A 16 -11.16 23.04 -4.66
C GLU A 16 -9.85 23.60 -5.24
N ALA A 17 -8.71 23.27 -4.63
CA ALA A 17 -7.40 23.72 -5.06
C ALA A 17 -6.38 22.59 -5.22
N LEU A 18 -5.52 22.66 -6.23
CA LEU A 18 -4.35 21.78 -6.36
C LEU A 18 -3.06 22.60 -6.39
N VAL A 19 -2.05 22.14 -5.65
CA VAL A 19 -0.73 22.76 -5.60
C VAL A 19 0.19 22.19 -6.70
N ASN A 20 0.82 23.07 -7.45
CA ASN A 20 1.81 22.75 -8.47
C ASN A 20 3.21 23.18 -8.02
N THR A 21 4.17 22.26 -7.91
CA THR A 21 5.56 22.63 -7.61
C THR A 21 6.28 23.16 -8.85
N VAL A 22 6.62 24.45 -8.86
CA VAL A 22 7.22 25.14 -10.01
C VAL A 22 8.62 25.67 -9.72
N ASN A 23 9.29 26.17 -10.76
CA ASN A 23 10.49 27.01 -10.63
C ASN A 23 10.13 28.47 -10.95
N CYS A 24 11.12 29.37 -10.96
CA CYS A 24 10.90 30.78 -11.25
C CYS A 24 11.33 31.17 -12.68
N VAL A 25 11.70 30.21 -13.54
CA VAL A 25 12.24 30.46 -14.89
C VAL A 25 11.35 29.90 -16.00
N GLY A 26 10.06 29.70 -15.73
CA GLY A 26 9.07 29.45 -16.78
C GLY A 26 9.07 28.04 -17.39
N VAL A 27 9.75 27.06 -16.77
CA VAL A 27 9.86 25.69 -17.31
C VAL A 27 9.00 24.69 -16.53
N MET A 28 8.08 23.99 -17.20
CA MET A 28 7.32 22.85 -16.64
C MET A 28 7.59 21.58 -17.46
N GLY A 29 8.75 20.95 -17.25
CA GLY A 29 9.27 19.90 -18.14
C GLY A 29 9.23 18.46 -17.60
N LYS A 30 8.95 18.25 -16.31
CA LYS A 30 8.90 16.91 -15.69
C LYS A 30 8.04 16.88 -14.43
N GLY A 31 7.68 15.67 -13.99
CA GLY A 31 6.94 15.43 -12.75
C GLY A 31 5.57 16.12 -12.73
N VAL A 32 5.14 16.55 -11.54
CA VAL A 32 3.85 17.23 -11.31
C VAL A 32 3.65 18.43 -12.25
N ALA A 33 4.68 19.28 -12.41
CA ALA A 33 4.60 20.46 -13.25
C ALA A 33 4.29 20.15 -14.73
N LEU A 34 4.85 19.07 -15.28
CA LEU A 34 4.55 18.67 -16.66
C LEU A 34 3.08 18.27 -16.83
N VAL A 35 2.53 17.57 -15.84
CA VAL A 35 1.11 17.19 -15.87
C VAL A 35 0.22 18.43 -15.76
N PHE A 36 0.54 19.39 -14.89
CA PHE A 36 -0.17 20.67 -14.82
C PHE A 36 -0.13 21.44 -16.15
N LYS A 37 1.04 21.49 -16.82
CA LYS A 37 1.18 22.13 -18.13
C LYS A 37 0.27 21.50 -19.18
N ASN A 38 0.16 20.17 -19.18
CA ASN A 38 -0.65 19.45 -20.16
C ASN A 38 -2.15 19.54 -19.86
N ARG A 39 -2.56 19.46 -18.58
CA ARG A 39 -3.97 19.52 -18.16
C ARG A 39 -4.54 20.95 -18.17
N TRP A 40 -3.73 21.95 -17.82
CA TRP A 40 -4.15 23.35 -17.76
C TRP A 40 -3.18 24.29 -18.51
N PRO A 41 -3.21 24.31 -19.85
CA PRO A 41 -2.29 25.14 -20.66
C PRO A 41 -2.42 26.65 -20.39
N ALA A 42 -3.60 27.14 -20.02
CA ALA A 42 -3.83 28.55 -19.69
C ALA A 42 -3.08 28.96 -18.41
N ASN A 43 -3.08 28.10 -17.38
CA ASN A 43 -2.26 28.27 -16.19
C ASN A 43 -0.77 28.37 -16.55
N PHE A 44 -0.28 27.45 -17.40
CA PHE A 44 1.12 27.50 -17.84
C PHE A 44 1.48 28.78 -18.59
N LYS A 45 0.60 29.28 -19.47
CA LYS A 45 0.82 30.54 -20.20
C LYS A 45 0.94 31.73 -19.25
N ALA A 46 0.04 31.83 -18.26
CA ALA A 46 0.07 32.89 -17.26
C ALA A 46 1.32 32.80 -16.37
N TYR A 47 1.62 31.60 -15.85
CA TYR A 47 2.84 31.33 -15.10
C TYR A 47 4.11 31.73 -15.88
N LYS A 48 4.20 31.35 -17.16
CA LYS A 48 5.36 31.66 -17.98
C LYS A 48 5.55 33.17 -18.17
N SER A 49 4.45 33.90 -18.38
CA SER A 49 4.49 35.36 -18.50
C SER A 49 5.08 36.03 -17.25
N LEU A 50 4.70 35.57 -16.05
CA LEU A 50 5.24 36.06 -14.78
C LEU A 50 6.74 35.75 -14.64
N CYS A 51 7.16 34.54 -15.02
CA CYS A 51 8.57 34.18 -15.00
C CYS A 51 9.40 35.00 -16.00
N ASP A 52 8.90 35.22 -17.22
CA ASP A 52 9.57 36.01 -18.24
C ASP A 52 9.72 37.49 -17.80
N GLY A 53 8.79 37.98 -16.95
CA GLY A 53 8.85 39.29 -16.29
C GLY A 53 9.71 39.34 -15.01
N ASN A 54 10.26 38.22 -14.54
CA ASN A 54 10.94 38.07 -13.24
C ASN A 54 10.06 38.43 -12.02
N GLU A 55 8.75 38.24 -12.14
CA GLU A 55 7.76 38.62 -11.13
C GLU A 55 7.46 37.50 -10.12
N LEU A 56 7.99 36.29 -10.33
CA LEU A 56 7.78 35.13 -9.46
C LEU A 56 9.07 34.74 -8.73
N GLN A 57 9.00 34.64 -7.40
CA GLN A 57 10.13 34.24 -6.56
C GLN A 57 9.73 33.16 -5.53
N PRO A 58 10.68 32.39 -4.97
CA PRO A 58 10.40 31.53 -3.82
C PRO A 58 9.76 32.32 -2.67
N GLY A 59 8.78 31.72 -1.98
CA GLY A 59 7.99 32.41 -0.96
C GLY A 59 6.80 33.22 -1.51
N GLN A 60 6.53 33.18 -2.82
CA GLN A 60 5.35 33.81 -3.42
C GLN A 60 4.49 32.75 -4.11
N MET A 61 3.18 32.73 -3.84
CA MET A 61 2.25 31.85 -4.54
C MET A 61 1.70 32.55 -5.79
N PHE A 62 1.69 31.85 -6.93
CA PHE A 62 0.92 32.29 -8.08
C PHE A 62 -0.35 31.44 -8.20
N VAL A 63 -1.51 32.05 -7.91
CA VAL A 63 -2.81 31.39 -8.03
C VAL A 63 -3.41 31.68 -9.39
N PHE A 64 -3.76 30.61 -10.11
CA PHE A 64 -4.57 30.70 -11.32
C PHE A 64 -5.99 30.21 -11.02
N ASP A 65 -6.96 31.10 -11.14
CA ASP A 65 -8.39 30.76 -11.09
C ASP A 65 -8.82 30.21 -12.45
N THR A 66 -9.33 28.98 -12.49
CA THR A 66 -9.80 28.34 -13.72
C THR A 66 -11.08 28.98 -14.26
N LYS A 67 -11.75 29.82 -13.47
CA LYS A 67 -12.91 30.66 -13.83
C LYS A 67 -13.99 29.91 -14.61
N SER A 68 -14.24 28.65 -14.25
CA SER A 68 -15.31 27.91 -14.90
C SER A 68 -16.67 28.49 -14.49
N LEU A 69 -17.47 28.88 -15.49
CA LEU A 69 -18.81 29.45 -15.32
C LEU A 69 -19.85 28.42 -14.83
N PHE A 70 -19.55 27.13 -15.00
CA PHE A 70 -20.27 25.97 -14.48
C PHE A 70 -19.30 25.17 -13.59
N GLU A 71 -19.78 24.29 -12.69
CA GLU A 71 -18.90 23.36 -11.98
C GLU A 71 -18.08 22.56 -13.03
N ALA A 72 -16.82 22.96 -13.27
CA ALA A 72 -15.94 22.22 -14.15
C ALA A 72 -15.56 20.92 -13.44
N GLU A 73 -15.38 19.86 -14.22
CA GLU A 73 -14.62 18.71 -13.77
C GLU A 73 -13.18 19.15 -13.44
N GLY A 74 -12.91 19.44 -12.17
CA GLY A 74 -11.57 19.78 -11.68
C GLY A 74 -11.53 20.93 -10.67
N PRO A 75 -10.31 21.28 -10.17
CA PRO A 75 -10.15 22.31 -9.16
C PRO A 75 -10.45 23.71 -9.72
N ARG A 76 -11.00 24.56 -8.86
CA ARG A 76 -11.19 25.99 -9.13
C ARG A 76 -9.85 26.74 -9.13
N TYR A 77 -8.96 26.40 -8.20
CA TYR A 77 -7.69 27.09 -8.03
C TYR A 77 -6.49 26.17 -8.32
N LEU A 78 -5.55 26.67 -9.13
CA LEU A 78 -4.26 26.04 -9.35
C LEU A 78 -3.20 26.91 -8.67
N VAL A 79 -2.62 26.42 -7.58
CA VAL A 79 -1.66 27.18 -6.76
C VAL A 79 -0.25 26.79 -7.16
N ASN A 80 0.43 27.64 -7.92
CA ASN A 80 1.80 27.41 -8.33
C ASN A 80 2.75 27.84 -7.21
N PHE A 81 3.38 26.84 -6.60
CA PHE A 81 4.29 26.94 -5.46
C PHE A 81 5.74 26.88 -5.94
N PRO A 82 6.50 27.99 -5.92
CA PRO A 82 7.88 28.01 -6.38
C PRO A 82 8.80 27.34 -5.36
N THR A 83 9.24 26.13 -5.69
CA THR A 83 10.19 25.34 -4.85
C THR A 83 11.64 25.51 -5.32
N LYS A 84 11.87 26.21 -6.43
CA LYS A 84 13.19 26.42 -7.02
C LYS A 84 13.30 27.79 -7.66
N ALA A 85 14.44 28.46 -7.47
CA ALA A 85 14.78 29.63 -8.28
C ALA A 85 15.03 29.22 -9.75
N HIS A 86 15.88 28.22 -9.99
CA HIS A 86 16.18 27.69 -11.34
C HIS A 86 15.93 26.18 -11.39
N TRP A 87 15.39 25.65 -12.50
CA TRP A 87 14.98 24.23 -12.60
C TRP A 87 16.15 23.22 -12.49
N ARG A 88 17.35 23.62 -12.92
CA ARG A 88 18.60 22.82 -12.79
C ARG A 88 19.13 22.71 -11.36
N SER A 89 18.75 23.62 -10.46
CA SER A 89 19.23 23.61 -9.07
C SER A 89 18.37 22.68 -8.21
N LYS A 90 18.95 22.19 -7.09
CA LYS A 90 18.16 21.50 -6.05
C LYS A 90 17.20 22.49 -5.37
N SER A 91 16.13 21.95 -4.80
CA SER A 91 15.27 22.73 -3.89
C SER A 91 16.01 23.01 -2.59
N LYS A 92 15.55 24.01 -1.83
CA LYS A 92 16.07 24.34 -0.50
C LYS A 92 14.93 24.24 0.51
N ILE A 93 15.26 23.82 1.74
CA ILE A 93 14.26 23.71 2.80
C ILE A 93 13.61 25.08 3.10
N SER A 94 14.38 26.16 3.05
CA SER A 94 13.88 27.53 3.23
C SER A 94 12.82 27.92 2.20
N TYR A 95 12.95 27.47 0.94
CA TYR A 95 11.94 27.73 -0.09
C TYR A 95 10.61 27.03 0.20
N VAL A 96 10.66 25.87 0.87
CA VAL A 96 9.45 25.16 1.31
C VAL A 96 8.85 25.86 2.51
N GLU A 97 9.66 26.28 3.47
CA GLU A 97 9.20 26.98 4.68
C GLU A 97 8.53 28.32 4.34
N ASP A 98 9.23 29.21 3.61
CA ASP A 98 8.70 30.51 3.18
C ASP A 98 7.45 30.34 2.30
N GLY A 99 7.48 29.33 1.42
CA GLY A 99 6.35 29.01 0.55
C GLY A 99 5.13 28.48 1.31
N LEU A 100 5.32 27.75 2.42
CA LEU A 100 4.21 27.29 3.26
C LEU A 100 3.56 28.45 4.02
N ASP A 101 4.34 29.42 4.51
CA ASP A 101 3.80 30.65 5.12
C ASP A 101 2.96 31.45 4.10
N ALA A 102 3.46 31.57 2.87
CA ALA A 102 2.71 32.19 1.79
C ALA A 102 1.45 31.39 1.43
N LEU A 103 1.52 30.05 1.38
CA LEU A 103 0.38 29.19 1.09
C LEU A 103 -0.74 29.32 2.14
N VAL A 104 -0.40 29.42 3.44
CA VAL A 104 -1.37 29.67 4.51
C VAL A 104 -2.12 30.99 4.26
N SER A 105 -1.37 32.04 3.90
CA SER A 105 -1.94 33.35 3.58
C SER A 105 -2.85 33.29 2.36
N THR A 106 -2.42 32.59 1.30
CA THR A 106 -3.20 32.35 0.09
C THR A 106 -4.49 31.57 0.34
N ILE A 107 -4.45 30.51 1.16
CA ILE A 107 -5.64 29.72 1.50
C ILE A 107 -6.70 30.61 2.16
N ARG A 108 -6.27 31.50 3.07
CA ARG A 108 -7.18 32.44 3.76
C ARG A 108 -7.72 33.51 2.81
N GLU A 109 -6.86 34.12 2.00
CA GLU A 109 -7.22 35.19 1.06
C GLU A 109 -8.25 34.71 0.02
N TYR A 110 -8.05 33.51 -0.54
CA TYR A 110 -8.93 32.94 -1.56
C TYR A 110 -10.09 32.14 -0.97
N GLY A 111 -10.15 31.97 0.36
CA GLY A 111 -11.22 31.24 1.04
C GLY A 111 -11.28 29.74 0.73
N ILE A 112 -10.16 29.13 0.33
CA ILE A 112 -10.07 27.74 -0.13
C ILE A 112 -10.51 26.78 0.97
N LYS A 113 -11.44 25.88 0.67
CA LYS A 113 -12.02 24.90 1.61
C LYS A 113 -11.43 23.51 1.51
N SER A 114 -10.84 23.15 0.37
CA SER A 114 -10.11 21.89 0.24
C SER A 114 -8.93 22.00 -0.73
N ILE A 115 -7.80 21.40 -0.37
CA ILE A 115 -6.55 21.56 -1.12
C ILE A 115 -5.72 20.27 -1.17
N GLY A 116 -5.26 19.92 -2.38
CA GLY A 116 -4.32 18.81 -2.60
C GLY A 116 -2.89 19.31 -2.77
N ILE A 117 -1.95 18.78 -1.99
CA ILE A 117 -0.55 19.21 -1.90
C ILE A 117 0.39 18.07 -2.28
N PRO A 118 1.24 18.19 -3.32
CA PRO A 118 2.25 17.18 -3.66
C PRO A 118 3.44 17.22 -2.68
N PRO A 119 4.40 16.27 -2.76
CA PRO A 119 5.55 16.29 -1.88
C PRO A 119 6.51 17.42 -2.27
N LEU A 120 6.42 18.54 -1.55
CA LEU A 120 7.03 19.82 -1.90
C LEU A 120 8.55 19.74 -1.97
N GLY A 121 9.12 19.94 -3.16
CA GLY A 121 10.57 19.94 -3.34
C GLY A 121 11.24 18.56 -3.17
N CYS A 122 10.47 17.49 -2.99
CA CYS A 122 10.97 16.11 -2.98
C CYS A 122 11.16 15.56 -4.41
N GLY A 123 11.78 14.39 -4.53
CA GLY A 123 12.07 13.74 -5.82
C GLY A 123 13.01 14.59 -6.68
N ASN A 124 12.46 15.28 -7.69
CA ASN A 124 13.22 16.16 -8.59
C ASN A 124 13.88 17.36 -7.90
N GLY A 125 13.39 17.75 -6.72
CA GLY A 125 14.02 18.79 -5.89
C GLY A 125 15.10 18.26 -4.95
N GLY A 126 15.11 16.95 -4.69
CA GLY A 126 16.12 16.27 -3.87
C GLY A 126 16.03 16.55 -2.37
N LEU A 127 14.94 17.15 -1.87
CA LEU A 127 14.70 17.26 -0.43
C LEU A 127 14.21 15.93 0.14
N ASP A 128 14.62 15.67 1.38
CA ASP A 128 14.17 14.53 2.17
C ASP A 128 12.73 14.75 2.65
N TRP A 129 11.87 13.75 2.41
CA TRP A 129 10.48 13.79 2.84
C TRP A 129 10.34 13.83 4.36
N ALA A 130 11.24 13.17 5.10
CA ALA A 130 11.25 13.19 6.56
C ALA A 130 11.47 14.60 7.11
N GLN A 131 12.07 15.51 6.33
CA GLN A 131 12.24 16.92 6.69
C GLN A 131 11.07 17.79 6.24
N VAL A 132 10.50 17.49 5.06
CA VAL A 132 9.43 18.29 4.46
C VAL A 132 8.06 18.02 5.11
N LYS A 133 7.73 16.76 5.41
CA LYS A 133 6.44 16.36 5.99
C LYS A 133 6.14 17.10 7.31
N PRO A 134 7.06 17.15 8.30
CA PRO A 134 6.82 17.88 9.54
C PRO A 134 6.59 19.38 9.35
N LEU A 135 7.26 20.01 8.36
CA LEU A 135 7.06 21.42 8.06
C LEU A 135 5.65 21.69 7.52
N ILE A 136 5.16 20.84 6.61
CA ILE A 136 3.79 20.94 6.08
C ILE A 136 2.79 20.84 7.23
N VAL A 137 2.94 19.85 8.11
CA VAL A 137 2.06 19.66 9.27
C VAL A 137 2.10 20.88 10.19
N SER A 138 3.30 21.32 10.58
CA SER A 138 3.50 22.44 11.48
C SER A 138 2.80 23.71 10.97
N LYS A 139 3.05 24.09 9.72
CA LYS A 139 2.55 25.33 9.12
C LYS A 139 1.04 25.30 8.84
N LEU A 140 0.51 24.16 8.41
CA LEU A 140 -0.90 24.06 8.00
C LEU A 140 -1.85 23.64 9.13
N SER A 141 -1.33 23.14 10.25
CA SER A 141 -2.16 22.67 11.38
C SER A 141 -3.08 23.74 11.99
N GLY A 142 -2.70 25.01 11.91
CA GLY A 142 -3.48 26.15 12.41
C GLY A 142 -4.59 26.63 11.46
N LEU A 143 -4.86 25.93 10.35
CA LEU A 143 -5.96 26.24 9.45
C LEU A 143 -7.24 25.50 9.87
N GLU A 144 -8.27 26.25 10.25
CA GLU A 144 -9.58 25.71 10.59
C GLU A 144 -10.53 25.72 9.38
N GLY A 145 -11.35 24.67 9.26
CA GLY A 145 -12.37 24.58 8.20
C GLY A 145 -11.82 24.35 6.79
N VAL A 146 -10.60 23.83 6.66
CA VAL A 146 -9.96 23.46 5.39
C VAL A 146 -9.61 21.96 5.41
N ASP A 147 -10.02 21.21 4.39
CA ASP A 147 -9.63 19.81 4.19
C ASP A 147 -8.34 19.76 3.36
N ILE A 148 -7.27 19.26 3.95
CA ILE A 148 -5.94 19.31 3.36
C ILE A 148 -5.49 17.89 3.05
N VAL A 149 -5.21 17.59 1.79
CA VAL A 149 -4.72 16.28 1.35
C VAL A 149 -3.28 16.40 0.91
N VAL A 150 -2.36 15.73 1.59
CA VAL A 150 -0.93 15.76 1.30
C VAL A 150 -0.48 14.44 0.68
N PHE A 151 0.06 14.50 -0.53
CA PHE A 151 0.54 13.35 -1.26
C PHE A 151 2.01 13.07 -0.94
N ALA A 152 2.32 11.83 -0.56
CA ALA A 152 3.68 11.39 -0.29
C ALA A 152 4.46 11.07 -1.58
N PRO A 153 5.81 11.16 -1.59
CA PRO A 153 6.62 10.62 -2.67
C PRO A 153 6.37 9.12 -2.87
N ARG A 154 6.51 8.64 -4.12
CA ARG A 154 6.33 7.22 -4.45
C ARG A 154 7.29 6.29 -3.67
N ASP A 155 8.50 6.77 -3.41
CA ASP A 155 9.59 6.00 -2.77
C ASP A 155 9.85 6.41 -1.30
N ALA A 156 8.97 7.23 -0.69
CA ALA A 156 9.14 7.58 0.72
C ALA A 156 8.85 6.36 1.59
N ALA A 157 9.80 6.04 2.49
CA ALA A 157 9.58 5.09 3.57
C ALA A 157 8.31 5.49 4.33
N ASP A 158 7.37 4.54 4.45
CA ASP A 158 6.10 4.76 5.12
C ASP A 158 6.33 5.00 6.61
N GLU A 159 6.32 6.27 7.01
CA GLU A 159 6.05 6.66 8.38
C GLU A 159 4.56 7.03 8.53
N PRO A 160 3.93 6.54 9.61
CA PRO A 160 2.50 6.25 9.67
C PRO A 160 1.62 7.47 9.39
N GLU A 161 0.51 7.21 8.73
CA GLU A 161 -0.66 8.08 8.70
C GLU A 161 -1.21 8.17 10.13
N HIS A 162 -0.87 9.21 10.88
CA HIS A 162 -1.68 9.57 12.04
C HIS A 162 -2.91 10.34 11.57
N VAL A 163 -3.89 9.57 11.08
CA VAL A 163 -5.30 9.84 11.35
C VAL A 163 -5.81 8.58 12.03
N HIS A 164 -6.14 8.68 13.31
CA HIS A 164 -6.62 7.62 14.19
C HIS A 164 -7.25 6.40 13.49
N THR A 165 -6.42 5.41 13.21
CA THR A 165 -6.82 4.01 13.29
C THR A 165 -5.77 3.37 14.15
N GLU A 166 -6.13 3.01 15.37
CA GLU A 166 -5.36 2.07 16.15
C GLU A 166 -5.29 0.79 15.31
N PHE A 167 -4.22 0.62 14.52
CA PHE A 167 -3.91 -0.69 13.94
C PHE A 167 -3.45 -1.56 15.09
N GLN A 168 -4.41 -2.03 15.87
CA GLN A 168 -4.15 -2.82 17.05
C GLN A 168 -3.57 -4.15 16.59
N MET A 169 -2.36 -4.45 17.05
CA MET A 169 -1.83 -5.80 16.87
C MET A 169 -2.71 -6.78 17.62
N THR A 170 -3.00 -7.91 16.98
CA THR A 170 -3.77 -9.00 17.59
C THR A 170 -2.97 -10.27 17.44
N TYR A 171 -3.25 -11.27 18.29
CA TYR A 171 -2.54 -12.54 18.24
C TYR A 171 -2.53 -13.19 16.83
N PRO A 172 -3.66 -13.31 16.10
CA PRO A 172 -3.63 -13.85 14.74
C PRO A 172 -2.76 -13.04 13.76
N ARG A 173 -2.79 -11.70 13.85
CA ARG A 173 -1.97 -10.82 13.00
C ARG A 173 -0.48 -11.00 13.28
N ALA A 174 -0.12 -11.07 14.55
CA ALA A 174 1.27 -11.22 14.96
C ALA A 174 1.82 -12.60 14.55
N VAL A 175 1.06 -13.67 14.77
CA VAL A 175 1.43 -15.03 14.29
C VAL A 175 1.57 -15.07 12.77
N LEU A 176 0.69 -14.41 12.02
CA LEU A 176 0.79 -14.31 10.57
C LEU A 176 2.08 -13.60 10.15
N LEU A 177 2.39 -12.44 10.72
CA LEU A 177 3.57 -11.66 10.35
C LEU A 177 4.86 -12.41 10.71
N LYS A 178 4.95 -12.96 11.93
CA LYS A 178 6.11 -13.77 12.33
C LYS A 178 6.26 -15.00 11.43
N GLY A 179 5.17 -15.73 11.16
CA GLY A 179 5.17 -16.90 10.30
C GLY A 179 5.60 -16.59 8.87
N LEU A 180 5.10 -15.50 8.27
CA LEU A 180 5.54 -15.09 6.93
C LEU A 180 7.01 -14.71 6.90
N ASN A 181 7.49 -13.92 7.87
CA ASN A 181 8.90 -13.52 7.96
C ASN A 181 9.85 -14.73 8.08
N GLU A 182 9.52 -15.70 8.93
CA GLU A 182 10.36 -16.91 9.10
C GLU A 182 10.38 -17.81 7.86
N LEU A 183 9.26 -17.86 7.15
CA LEU A 183 9.10 -18.68 5.94
C LEU A 183 9.65 -18.00 4.68
N GLU A 184 9.81 -16.68 4.67
CA GLU A 184 10.15 -15.87 3.49
C GLU A 184 11.37 -16.39 2.72
N LYS A 185 12.39 -16.88 3.44
CA LYS A 185 13.60 -17.47 2.87
C LYS A 185 13.37 -18.72 2.00
N PHE A 186 12.26 -19.44 2.21
CA PHE A 186 11.87 -20.61 1.43
C PHE A 186 11.08 -20.25 0.17
N PHE A 187 10.63 -18.99 0.05
CA PHE A 187 9.85 -18.47 -1.08
C PHE A 187 10.66 -17.42 -1.87
N ASP A 188 11.97 -17.63 -2.05
CA ASP A 188 12.85 -16.70 -2.78
C ASP A 188 12.79 -15.24 -2.29
N GLY A 189 12.52 -15.03 -1.00
CA GLY A 189 12.47 -13.70 -0.40
C GLY A 189 11.14 -12.96 -0.55
N SER A 190 10.10 -13.57 -1.13
CA SER A 190 8.78 -12.95 -1.20
C SER A 190 7.65 -13.92 -1.56
N PHE A 191 6.42 -13.57 -1.20
CA PHE A 191 5.26 -14.40 -1.44
C PHE A 191 4.44 -13.90 -2.64
N ASP A 192 3.92 -14.86 -3.41
CA ASP A 192 2.84 -14.60 -4.35
C ASP A 192 1.46 -14.69 -3.66
N ARG A 193 0.41 -14.21 -4.35
CA ARG A 193 -0.94 -14.13 -3.80
C ARG A 193 -1.58 -15.49 -3.51
N ILE A 194 -1.22 -16.54 -4.26
CA ILE A 194 -1.71 -17.90 -4.01
C ILE A 194 -1.07 -18.39 -2.72
N SER A 195 0.26 -18.31 -2.62
CA SER A 195 1.00 -18.75 -1.43
C SER A 195 0.52 -18.06 -0.15
N LEU A 196 0.32 -16.74 -0.18
CA LEU A 196 -0.25 -15.99 0.95
C LEU A 196 -1.61 -16.52 1.42
N GLN A 197 -2.52 -16.81 0.48
CA GLN A 197 -3.84 -17.39 0.81
C GLN A 197 -3.68 -18.75 1.50
N LYS A 198 -2.72 -19.58 1.06
CA LYS A 198 -2.56 -20.94 1.56
C LYS A 198 -1.86 -20.98 2.92
N VAL A 199 -0.91 -20.10 3.14
CA VAL A 199 -0.27 -19.93 4.46
C VAL A 199 -1.31 -19.59 5.51
N VAL A 200 -2.18 -18.60 5.25
CA VAL A 200 -3.23 -18.22 6.22
C VAL A 200 -4.27 -19.33 6.41
N TYR A 201 -4.65 -20.01 5.33
CA TYR A 201 -5.53 -21.17 5.41
C TYR A 201 -4.99 -22.25 6.36
N PHE A 202 -3.70 -22.61 6.23
CA PHE A 202 -3.09 -23.62 7.09
C PHE A 202 -2.84 -23.12 8.52
N LEU A 203 -2.47 -21.85 8.72
CA LEU A 203 -2.44 -21.30 10.08
C LEU A 203 -3.81 -21.39 10.77
N GLN A 204 -4.90 -21.16 10.03
CA GLN A 204 -6.25 -21.35 10.58
C GLN A 204 -6.57 -22.82 10.87
N ALA A 205 -6.20 -23.74 9.98
CA ALA A 205 -6.36 -25.18 10.19
C ALA A 205 -5.55 -25.68 11.42
N LEU A 206 -4.40 -25.06 11.69
CA LEU A 206 -3.55 -25.33 12.85
C LEU A 206 -4.04 -24.65 14.15
N GLY A 207 -5.17 -23.95 14.11
CA GLY A 207 -5.85 -23.41 15.29
C GLY A 207 -5.71 -21.91 15.53
N VAL A 208 -5.13 -21.14 14.59
CA VAL A 208 -5.12 -19.68 14.68
C VAL A 208 -6.49 -19.12 14.29
N GLU A 209 -7.18 -18.49 15.25
CA GLU A 209 -8.55 -18.00 15.06
C GLU A 209 -8.63 -16.69 14.24
N PHE A 210 -8.36 -16.75 12.94
CA PHE A 210 -8.58 -15.61 12.04
C PHE A 210 -10.07 -15.32 11.79
N LYS A 211 -10.94 -16.31 12.01
CA LYS A 211 -12.39 -16.26 11.71
C LYS A 211 -12.67 -15.97 10.23
N LEU A 212 -11.80 -16.46 9.35
CA LEU A 212 -11.94 -16.30 7.91
C LEU A 212 -12.77 -17.43 7.33
N GLY A 213 -13.76 -17.07 6.51
CA GLY A 213 -14.45 -18.01 5.65
C GLY A 213 -13.59 -18.33 4.43
N PHE A 214 -13.26 -19.61 4.25
CA PHE A 214 -12.66 -20.12 3.03
C PHE A 214 -13.71 -20.87 2.21
N ALA A 215 -13.57 -20.85 0.89
CA ALA A 215 -14.43 -21.59 -0.02
C ALA A 215 -13.63 -22.20 -1.18
N ARG A 216 -14.19 -23.25 -1.78
CA ARG A 216 -13.67 -23.89 -3.00
C ARG A 216 -13.61 -22.86 -4.14
N GLN A 217 -12.41 -22.52 -4.62
CA GLN A 217 -12.18 -21.58 -5.74
C GLN A 217 -11.14 -22.12 -6.74
N LEU A 218 -10.83 -21.35 -7.79
CA LEU A 218 -9.97 -21.77 -8.91
C LEU A 218 -8.65 -22.43 -8.45
N HIS A 219 -7.93 -21.79 -7.54
CA HIS A 219 -6.63 -22.22 -7.02
C HIS A 219 -6.73 -22.90 -5.66
N GLY A 220 -7.84 -23.57 -5.33
CA GLY A 220 -8.04 -24.24 -4.04
C GLY A 220 -8.85 -23.38 -3.05
N PRO A 221 -8.76 -23.64 -1.73
CA PRO A 221 -9.46 -22.84 -0.72
C PRO A 221 -9.02 -21.38 -0.75
N TYR A 222 -9.98 -20.45 -0.80
CA TYR A 222 -9.72 -19.02 -0.92
C TYR A 222 -10.66 -18.19 -0.03
N SER A 223 -10.16 -17.09 0.51
CA SER A 223 -10.94 -16.12 1.27
C SER A 223 -10.86 -14.73 0.64
N GLU A 224 -12.01 -14.19 0.19
CA GLU A 224 -12.12 -12.83 -0.34
C GLU A 224 -11.79 -11.77 0.73
N THR A 225 -12.18 -12.02 1.98
CA THR A 225 -11.93 -11.10 3.10
C THR A 225 -10.44 -11.00 3.44
N LEU A 226 -9.65 -12.04 3.15
CA LEU A 226 -8.21 -12.02 3.40
C LEU A 226 -7.47 -11.00 2.52
N LYS A 227 -7.96 -10.75 1.30
CA LYS A 227 -7.41 -9.70 0.43
C LYS A 227 -7.47 -8.32 1.11
N MET A 228 -8.60 -8.00 1.74
CA MET A 228 -8.77 -6.73 2.45
C MET A 228 -7.87 -6.64 3.67
N ALA A 229 -7.64 -7.76 4.37
CA ALA A 229 -6.71 -7.80 5.50
C ALA A 229 -5.26 -7.51 5.06
N TYR A 230 -4.81 -8.05 3.92
CA TYR A 230 -3.47 -7.73 3.39
C TYR A 230 -3.33 -6.28 2.93
N ILE A 231 -4.36 -5.71 2.29
CA ILE A 231 -4.38 -4.28 1.96
C ILE A 231 -4.25 -3.43 3.23
N ALA A 232 -4.96 -3.79 4.31
CA ALA A 232 -4.84 -3.09 5.57
C ALA A 232 -3.44 -3.24 6.19
N LEU A 233 -2.87 -4.44 6.20
CA LEU A 233 -1.50 -4.68 6.69
C LEU A 233 -0.46 -3.84 5.91
N GLU A 234 -0.61 -3.73 4.60
CA GLU A 234 0.29 -2.94 3.76
C GLU A 234 0.08 -1.43 3.96
N ASN A 235 -1.16 -0.96 4.05
CA ASN A 235 -1.47 0.44 4.36
C ASN A 235 -0.90 0.87 5.73
N HIS A 236 -0.80 -0.06 6.68
CA HIS A 236 -0.19 0.16 7.99
C HIS A 236 1.31 -0.15 8.04
N GLY A 237 1.95 -0.42 6.89
CA GLY A 237 3.39 -0.63 6.78
C GLY A 237 3.89 -1.92 7.41
N MET A 238 3.01 -2.88 7.72
CA MET A 238 3.37 -4.17 8.31
C MET A 238 3.93 -5.14 7.27
N ILE A 239 3.40 -5.07 6.05
CA ILE A 239 3.91 -5.80 4.88
C ILE A 239 4.12 -4.81 3.72
N SER A 240 4.80 -5.25 2.67
CA SER A 240 5.01 -4.47 1.45
C SER A 240 4.92 -5.37 0.23
N GLY A 241 4.49 -4.85 -0.92
CA GLY A 241 4.52 -5.53 -2.22
C GLY A 241 3.26 -6.30 -2.59
N PHE A 242 2.19 -6.24 -1.79
CA PHE A 242 0.94 -6.95 -2.06
C PHE A 242 0.06 -6.22 -3.09
N MET A 243 -0.04 -4.88 -2.99
CA MET A 243 -0.82 -4.01 -3.86
C MET A 243 -0.15 -3.75 -5.21
N THR A 244 1.18 -3.81 -5.29
CA THR A 244 1.97 -3.45 -6.48
C THR A 244 2.04 -4.53 -7.56
N GLY A 245 1.60 -5.76 -7.26
CA GLY A 245 1.13 -6.71 -8.27
C GLY A 245 2.13 -7.72 -8.85
N GLU A 246 3.35 -7.85 -8.33
CA GLU A 246 4.41 -8.66 -8.99
C GLU A 246 5.08 -9.71 -8.09
N ARG A 247 4.32 -10.46 -7.27
CA ARG A 247 4.88 -11.51 -6.37
C ARG A 247 6.03 -11.00 -5.50
N GLN A 248 5.83 -9.87 -4.84
CA GLN A 248 6.86 -9.21 -4.02
C GLN A 248 6.40 -9.02 -2.58
N ALA A 249 5.36 -9.72 -2.15
CA ALA A 249 4.80 -9.52 -0.82
C ALA A 249 5.76 -10.06 0.24
N HIS A 250 6.24 -9.20 1.13
CA HIS A 250 7.13 -9.59 2.22
C HIS A 250 6.76 -8.80 3.49
N VAL A 251 7.21 -9.28 4.63
CA VAL A 251 7.00 -8.58 5.91
C VAL A 251 8.05 -7.48 6.03
N THR A 252 7.64 -6.29 6.44
CA THR A 252 8.62 -5.21 6.64
C THR A 252 9.34 -5.40 7.98
N ASN A 253 10.52 -4.79 8.13
CA ASN A 253 11.22 -4.76 9.42
C ASN A 253 10.34 -4.21 10.56
N SER A 254 9.46 -3.25 10.24
CA SER A 254 8.49 -2.70 11.20
C SER A 254 7.44 -3.74 11.58
N GLY A 255 6.85 -4.42 10.60
CA GLY A 255 5.90 -5.50 10.84
C GLY A 255 6.47 -6.62 11.70
N CYS A 256 7.73 -7.01 11.46
CA CYS A 256 8.44 -7.99 12.28
C CYS A 256 8.60 -7.50 13.73
N ALA A 257 9.15 -6.29 13.91
CA ALA A 257 9.38 -5.74 15.25
C ALA A 257 8.08 -5.64 16.08
N VAL A 258 7.00 -5.14 15.48
CA VAL A 258 5.70 -5.00 16.18
C VAL A 258 5.09 -6.37 16.50
N ALA A 259 5.22 -7.35 15.59
CA ALA A 259 4.72 -8.70 15.83
C ALA A 259 5.50 -9.41 16.95
N ASP A 260 6.84 -9.32 16.93
CA ASP A 260 7.71 -9.94 17.92
C ASP A 260 7.52 -9.33 19.31
N GLU A 261 7.42 -8.00 19.40
CA GLU A 261 7.13 -7.31 20.66
C GLU A 261 5.78 -7.78 21.24
N PHE A 262 4.74 -7.85 20.39
CA PHE A 262 3.42 -8.31 20.81
C PHE A 262 3.43 -9.76 21.29
N LEU A 263 4.06 -10.67 20.52
CA LEU A 263 4.10 -12.10 20.86
C LEU A 263 4.93 -12.37 22.12
N SER A 264 6.00 -11.61 22.36
CA SER A 264 6.82 -11.71 23.58
C SER A 264 6.02 -11.40 24.86
N SER A 265 4.93 -10.65 24.74
CA SER A 265 4.03 -10.31 25.85
C SER A 265 2.85 -11.30 26.02
N CYS A 266 2.70 -12.28 25.12
CA CYS A 266 1.60 -13.24 25.13
C CYS A 266 2.01 -14.57 25.78
N ASP A 267 1.12 -15.17 26.58
CA ASP A 267 1.32 -16.51 27.18
C ASP A 267 0.94 -17.67 26.20
N LYS A 268 0.98 -17.41 24.90
CA LYS A 268 0.62 -18.39 23.86
C LYS A 268 1.85 -18.75 23.05
N ASP A 269 2.11 -20.04 22.91
CA ASP A 269 3.23 -20.58 22.14
C ASP A 269 2.99 -20.47 20.63
N SER A 270 3.25 -19.28 20.08
CA SER A 270 3.20 -19.02 18.63
C SER A 270 4.21 -19.85 17.85
N ASP A 271 5.36 -20.12 18.46
CA ASP A 271 6.53 -20.70 17.79
C ASP A 271 6.23 -22.16 17.45
N LYS A 272 5.57 -22.88 18.36
CA LYS A 272 5.07 -24.22 18.08
C LYS A 272 4.07 -24.29 16.92
N ILE A 273 3.25 -23.27 16.71
CA ILE A 273 2.31 -23.24 15.56
C ILE A 273 3.08 -22.98 14.26
N ILE A 274 4.01 -22.03 14.28
CA ILE A 274 4.84 -21.69 13.11
C ILE A 274 5.75 -22.86 12.73
N ASP A 275 6.32 -23.57 13.70
CA ASP A 275 7.09 -24.80 13.49
C ASP A 275 6.27 -25.91 12.84
N LYS A 276 5.02 -26.09 13.26
CA LYS A 276 4.09 -27.05 12.63
C LYS A 276 3.80 -26.67 11.18
N LEU A 277 3.53 -25.39 10.92
CA LEU A 277 3.32 -24.90 9.56
C LEU A 277 4.57 -25.12 8.69
N SER A 278 5.75 -24.75 9.20
CA SER A 278 7.03 -24.90 8.51
C SER A 278 7.31 -26.35 8.13
N LYS A 279 7.06 -27.30 9.04
CA LYS A 279 7.17 -28.75 8.77
C LYS A 279 6.16 -29.23 7.74
N LEU A 280 4.91 -28.76 7.84
CA LEU A 280 3.83 -29.14 6.93
C LEU A 280 4.15 -28.75 5.49
N ILE A 281 4.62 -27.52 5.29
CA ILE A 281 4.87 -27.00 3.94
C ILE A 281 6.25 -27.36 3.40
N GLN A 282 7.05 -28.12 4.15
CA GLN A 282 8.39 -28.51 3.72
C GLN A 282 8.33 -29.35 2.44
N GLY A 283 8.98 -28.87 1.37
CA GLY A 283 8.90 -29.45 0.02
C GLY A 283 7.69 -28.98 -0.81
N TYR A 284 6.86 -28.08 -0.26
CA TYR A 284 5.69 -27.49 -0.92
C TYR A 284 5.80 -25.95 -1.03
N GLU A 285 6.97 -25.36 -0.85
CA GLU A 285 7.23 -23.90 -0.77
C GLU A 285 7.18 -23.18 -2.12
N SER A 286 6.15 -23.49 -2.91
CA SER A 286 5.85 -22.85 -4.19
C SER A 286 4.35 -22.69 -4.35
N PRO A 287 3.87 -21.77 -5.22
CA PRO A 287 2.45 -21.65 -5.52
C PRO A 287 1.83 -22.98 -5.98
N TYR A 288 2.57 -23.80 -6.75
CA TYR A 288 2.15 -25.14 -7.14
C TYR A 288 1.98 -26.07 -5.93
N GLY A 289 3.02 -26.16 -5.08
CA GLY A 289 3.02 -27.06 -3.92
C GLY A 289 1.95 -26.70 -2.91
N LEU A 290 1.84 -25.42 -2.55
CA LEU A 290 0.82 -24.95 -1.62
C LEU A 290 -0.60 -25.08 -2.18
N GLU A 291 -0.80 -24.87 -3.49
CA GLU A 291 -2.09 -25.12 -4.13
C GLU A 291 -2.48 -26.59 -4.02
N LEU A 292 -1.56 -27.51 -4.34
CA LEU A 292 -1.78 -28.95 -4.23
C LEU A 292 -2.16 -29.33 -2.79
N LEU A 293 -1.29 -29.02 -1.82
CA LEU A 293 -1.46 -29.40 -0.42
C LEU A 293 -2.77 -28.86 0.16
N SER A 294 -3.07 -27.57 -0.09
CA SER A 294 -4.30 -26.95 0.41
C SER A 294 -5.56 -27.47 -0.26
N SER A 295 -5.50 -27.85 -1.54
CA SER A 295 -6.63 -28.42 -2.28
C SER A 295 -6.94 -29.84 -1.80
N VAL A 296 -5.91 -30.67 -1.56
CA VAL A 296 -6.08 -32.01 -0.97
C VAL A 296 -6.68 -31.91 0.43
N HIS A 297 -6.14 -31.04 1.29
CA HIS A 297 -6.70 -30.82 2.63
C HIS A 297 -8.17 -30.38 2.57
N TRP A 298 -8.51 -29.48 1.64
CA TRP A 298 -9.89 -29.00 1.48
C TRP A 298 -10.86 -30.13 1.13
N LEU A 299 -10.54 -30.92 0.11
CA LEU A 299 -11.38 -32.03 -0.34
C LEU A 299 -11.57 -33.10 0.75
N ALA A 300 -10.51 -33.42 1.48
CA ALA A 300 -10.56 -34.39 2.57
C ALA A 300 -11.32 -33.83 3.79
N GLN A 301 -10.80 -32.75 4.38
CA GLN A 301 -11.23 -32.28 5.70
C GLN A 301 -12.53 -31.47 5.68
N HIS A 302 -12.78 -30.72 4.61
CA HIS A 302 -13.97 -29.84 4.51
C HIS A 302 -15.09 -30.44 3.66
N GLU A 303 -14.77 -31.21 2.62
CA GLU A 303 -15.77 -31.85 1.75
C GLU A 303 -15.99 -33.34 2.06
N GLY A 304 -15.18 -33.92 2.96
CA GLY A 304 -15.38 -35.28 3.47
C GLY A 304 -15.12 -36.37 2.42
N HIS A 305 -14.22 -36.12 1.47
CA HIS A 305 -13.88 -37.08 0.43
C HIS A 305 -12.82 -38.08 0.92
N TYR A 306 -13.24 -39.33 1.09
CA TYR A 306 -12.39 -40.46 1.43
C TYR A 306 -12.89 -41.72 0.69
N PRO A 307 -12.02 -42.69 0.36
CA PRO A 307 -10.56 -42.69 0.54
C PRO A 307 -9.86 -41.76 -0.47
N VAL A 308 -8.51 -41.75 -0.49
CA VAL A 308 -7.71 -40.84 -1.34
C VAL A 308 -8.06 -40.94 -2.83
N GLU A 309 -8.56 -42.08 -3.30
CA GLU A 309 -9.06 -42.26 -4.66
C GLU A 309 -10.20 -41.27 -5.00
N LYS A 310 -11.11 -41.02 -4.05
CA LYS A 310 -12.18 -40.04 -4.23
C LYS A 310 -11.65 -38.61 -4.29
N ILE A 311 -10.59 -38.32 -3.54
CA ILE A 311 -9.93 -37.01 -3.58
C ILE A 311 -9.28 -36.79 -4.95
N ILE A 312 -8.65 -37.83 -5.52
CA ILE A 312 -8.06 -37.78 -6.85
C ILE A 312 -9.13 -37.47 -7.90
N GLU A 313 -10.26 -38.19 -7.88
CA GLU A 313 -11.40 -37.94 -8.78
C GLU A 313 -11.91 -36.50 -8.68
N GLU A 314 -12.12 -36.00 -7.46
CA GLU A 314 -12.61 -34.64 -7.21
C GLU A 314 -11.60 -33.55 -7.58
N MET A 315 -10.30 -33.81 -7.43
CA MET A 315 -9.23 -32.91 -7.88
C MET A 315 -9.22 -32.79 -9.40
N ILE A 316 -9.33 -33.92 -10.12
CA ILE A 316 -9.40 -33.99 -11.60
C ILE A 316 -10.69 -33.32 -12.13
N GLY A 317 -11.78 -33.44 -11.38
CA GLY A 317 -13.06 -32.83 -11.67
C GLY A 317 -13.15 -31.34 -11.37
N TRP A 318 -12.27 -30.80 -10.50
CA TRP A 318 -12.36 -29.42 -10.03
C TRP A 318 -12.24 -28.39 -11.15
N ASN A 319 -11.19 -28.48 -11.97
CA ASN A 319 -11.02 -27.69 -13.19
C ASN A 319 -9.90 -28.24 -14.08
N GLU A 320 -9.82 -27.74 -15.31
CA GLU A 320 -8.82 -28.14 -16.29
C GLU A 320 -7.37 -27.88 -15.82
N HIS A 321 -7.13 -26.75 -15.14
CA HIS A 321 -5.79 -26.42 -14.64
C HIS A 321 -5.29 -27.48 -13.65
N LYS A 322 -6.09 -27.84 -12.64
CA LYS A 322 -5.76 -28.86 -11.64
C LYS A 322 -5.55 -30.23 -12.26
N ARG A 323 -6.45 -30.64 -13.16
CA ARG A 323 -6.35 -31.90 -13.91
C ARG A 323 -5.02 -32.04 -14.65
N ASN A 324 -4.56 -30.95 -15.27
CA ASN A 324 -3.35 -30.98 -16.08
C ASN A 324 -2.07 -30.72 -15.26
N SER A 325 -2.20 -30.21 -14.04
CA SER A 325 -1.06 -29.79 -13.21
C SER A 325 -0.69 -30.83 -12.16
N PHE A 326 -1.67 -31.50 -11.54
CA PHE A 326 -1.44 -32.42 -10.42
C PHE A 326 -1.56 -33.88 -10.85
N SER A 327 -0.48 -34.65 -10.70
CA SER A 327 -0.51 -36.10 -10.90
C SER A 327 -1.15 -36.82 -9.71
N GLU A 328 -1.69 -38.02 -9.94
CA GLU A 328 -2.26 -38.85 -8.88
C GLU A 328 -1.25 -39.15 -7.77
N ASP A 329 0.00 -39.47 -8.13
CA ASP A 329 1.07 -39.71 -7.16
C ASP A 329 1.35 -38.48 -6.28
N ALA A 330 1.35 -37.27 -6.87
CA ALA A 330 1.55 -36.04 -6.11
C ALA A 330 0.39 -35.79 -5.13
N ILE A 331 -0.85 -36.10 -5.54
CA ILE A 331 -2.03 -36.01 -4.67
C ILE A 331 -1.92 -36.98 -3.50
N ARG A 332 -1.46 -38.22 -3.73
CA ARG A 332 -1.25 -39.23 -2.67
C ARG A 332 -0.17 -38.79 -1.68
N VAL A 333 0.98 -38.32 -2.16
CA VAL A 333 2.06 -37.82 -1.31
C VAL A 333 1.61 -36.63 -0.46
N ALA A 334 0.79 -35.73 -1.02
CA ALA A 334 0.21 -34.62 -0.27
C ALA A 334 -0.81 -35.08 0.77
N TYR A 335 -1.63 -36.08 0.44
CA TYR A 335 -2.57 -36.70 1.38
C TYR A 335 -1.84 -37.36 2.56
N ASP A 336 -0.81 -38.15 2.28
CA ASP A 336 0.01 -38.83 3.30
C ASP A 336 0.68 -37.81 4.23
N ARG A 337 1.25 -36.72 3.67
CA ARG A 337 1.80 -35.61 4.46
C ARG A 337 0.77 -35.02 5.43
N LEU A 338 -0.44 -34.73 4.95
CA LEU A 338 -1.50 -34.17 5.80
C LEU A 338 -1.96 -35.14 6.89
N GLN A 339 -1.91 -36.45 6.62
CA GLN A 339 -2.20 -37.49 7.61
C GLN A 339 -1.08 -37.58 8.67
N GLU A 340 0.19 -37.56 8.26
CA GLU A 340 1.35 -37.54 9.18
C GLU A 340 1.32 -36.34 10.13
N ASP A 341 0.90 -35.17 9.63
CA ASP A 341 0.78 -33.95 10.41
C ASP A 341 -0.55 -33.83 11.19
N ASN A 342 -1.38 -34.87 11.18
CA ASN A 342 -2.68 -34.96 11.88
C ASN A 342 -3.66 -33.84 11.51
N LEU A 343 -3.72 -33.49 10.23
CA LEU A 343 -4.65 -32.48 9.68
C LEU A 343 -5.86 -33.09 8.98
N LEU A 344 -5.91 -34.42 8.85
CA LEU A 344 -7.06 -35.16 8.32
C LEU A 344 -7.76 -35.90 9.47
N ASN A 345 -9.10 -35.88 9.47
CA ASN A 345 -9.92 -36.62 10.43
C ASN A 345 -9.92 -38.13 10.21
#